data_AF-A0A1I8CDN8-F1
#
_entry.id   AF-A0A1I8CDN8-F1
#
_cell.length_a   1.000
_cell.length_b   1.000
_cell.length_c   1.000
_cell.angle_alpha   90.00
_cell.angle_beta   90.00
_cell.angle_gamma   90.00
#
_symmetry.space_group_name_H-M   'P 1'
#
loop_
_entity.id
_entity.type
_entity.pdbx_description
1 polymer ?
#
loop_
_entity_poly.entity_id
_entity_poly.type
_entity_poly.pdbx_seq_one_letter_code
_entity_poly.pdbx_strand_id
1 'polypeptide(L)'
;MPGAIEDSHVKSSDYYNYYEWNKRQKPAPALMDCKGCKRAISLSTTSARRHLISKHHSEYVKLVEEKLRKANASIGIASYLAPSKDIFEDKLLKLASLSTMSCNLLVSPKFCDLINYISPKTSSYNYFSDSEDDDLIYTSVECYKRFYCLAHQVNIILESISMDITAIKVLLTLLKNIKRVPLANEKLKQLTLKRVKLPGPTRWGHTIMIMGNCLIDKVYHIQVASEFMFKSPSTAQWRIIEEYTKATSHIFKTLNIIQGDSISSKAYGLIQNMYYQLNSLSLNENSFAKLGLEECKKRLNKYTDIDDKDFDICVMVSCFFDPTVTYLLEKEDAQKVIEFCIQNYDTNAWQLSNVSNPSPEIDTFSSNEFSFFELKRLETQRGLVITDPISSQTNNILHLYYEDFKHYKKDNLPAIEFWNTTVKYIALKIIALQYINFPVSSVAIERAFSSAKFCTSNVRNRTKEKLLNDKLLVYLNKKHFY
;
A
#
# COMPACT_ATOMS: atom_id res chain seq x y z
N MET A 1 24.00 -30.69 29.91
CA MET A 1 23.42 -29.33 30.00
C MET A 1 22.52 -29.15 28.79
N PRO A 2 21.22 -28.86 28.95
CA PRO A 2 20.37 -28.54 27.81
C PRO A 2 20.72 -27.14 27.28
N GLY A 3 20.89 -27.01 25.97
CA GLY A 3 21.31 -25.79 25.28
C GLY A 3 20.41 -24.60 25.61
N ALA A 4 21.04 -23.46 25.87
CA ALA A 4 20.37 -22.21 26.15
C ALA A 4 19.61 -21.74 24.89
N ILE A 5 18.29 -21.64 24.98
CA ILE A 5 17.49 -20.95 23.96
C ILE A 5 17.71 -19.46 24.17
N GLU A 6 18.32 -18.77 23.20
CA GLU A 6 18.60 -17.34 23.30
C GLU A 6 17.32 -16.48 23.22
N ASP A 7 17.30 -15.44 24.04
CA ASP A 7 16.10 -14.73 24.50
C ASP A 7 15.83 -13.41 23.73
N SER A 8 16.39 -13.27 22.52
CA SER A 8 16.37 -12.02 21.74
C SER A 8 14.99 -11.64 21.18
N HIS A 9 14.01 -12.56 21.21
CA HIS A 9 12.73 -12.41 20.49
C HIS A 9 11.51 -12.10 21.36
N VAL A 10 11.64 -12.01 22.70
CA VAL A 10 10.53 -11.70 23.61
C VAL A 10 10.59 -10.23 24.04
N LYS A 11 9.56 -9.43 23.71
CA LYS A 11 9.52 -8.03 24.15
C LYS A 11 9.34 -7.97 25.66
N SER A 12 9.97 -6.99 26.30
CA SER A 12 9.88 -6.74 27.73
C SER A 12 8.44 -6.67 28.27
N SER A 13 7.50 -6.20 27.44
CA SER A 13 6.08 -6.10 27.77
C SER A 13 5.34 -7.44 27.81
N ASP A 14 5.80 -8.46 27.07
CA ASP A 14 5.10 -9.73 26.92
C ASP A 14 5.05 -10.53 28.24
N TYR A 15 6.07 -10.36 29.08
CA TYR A 15 6.13 -10.97 30.41
C TYR A 15 4.99 -10.50 31.31
N TYR A 16 4.52 -9.26 31.17
CA TYR A 16 3.49 -8.68 32.03
C TYR A 16 2.12 -9.32 31.87
N ASN A 17 1.86 -10.04 30.77
CA ASN A 17 0.59 -10.77 30.59
C ASN A 17 0.34 -11.82 31.69
N TYR A 18 1.42 -12.32 32.31
CA TYR A 18 1.39 -13.31 33.39
C TYR A 18 1.28 -12.71 34.79
N TYR A 19 1.21 -11.38 34.90
CA TYR A 19 1.18 -10.67 36.16
C TYR A 19 -0.01 -9.72 36.25
N GLU A 20 -0.42 -9.43 37.47
CA GLU A 20 -1.45 -8.45 37.79
C GLU A 20 -0.94 -7.48 38.85
N TRP A 21 -1.42 -6.23 38.81
CA TRP A 21 -1.02 -5.23 39.80
C TRP A 21 -1.50 -5.62 41.19
N ASN A 22 -0.59 -5.64 42.17
CA ASN A 22 -0.94 -5.96 43.54
C ASN A 22 -1.76 -4.81 44.14
N LYS A 23 -3.07 -5.05 44.32
CA LYS A 23 -4.03 -4.03 44.80
C LYS A 23 -3.91 -3.73 46.29
N ARG A 24 -3.09 -4.50 47.04
CA ARG A 24 -3.05 -4.47 48.50
C ARG A 24 -1.99 -3.54 49.09
N GLN A 25 -1.18 -2.86 48.28
CA GLN A 25 -0.11 -1.98 48.78
C GLN A 25 -0.16 -0.55 48.21
N LYS A 26 -0.16 0.44 49.12
CA LYS A 26 0.31 1.81 48.91
C LYS A 26 1.04 2.29 50.19
N PRO A 27 2.20 2.99 50.14
CA PRO A 27 3.11 3.21 49.00
C PRO A 27 4.52 2.57 49.20
N ALA A 28 5.00 1.96 48.11
CA ALA A 28 6.38 1.56 47.76
C ALA A 28 7.03 0.37 48.51
N PRO A 29 7.74 -0.53 47.77
CA PRO A 29 7.93 -0.59 46.31
C PRO A 29 6.74 -1.23 45.54
N ALA A 30 6.59 -0.89 44.25
CA ALA A 30 5.54 -1.45 43.39
C ALA A 30 5.77 -2.94 43.12
N LEU A 31 4.87 -3.78 43.60
CA LEU A 31 4.85 -5.23 43.38
C LEU A 31 3.73 -5.62 42.40
N MET A 32 3.98 -6.68 41.62
CA MET A 32 2.96 -7.38 40.84
C MET A 32 2.79 -8.80 41.37
N ASP A 33 1.57 -9.30 41.37
CA ASP A 33 1.29 -10.69 41.70
C ASP A 33 1.29 -11.53 40.43
N CYS A 34 2.00 -12.66 40.45
CA CYS A 34 1.89 -13.62 39.36
C CYS A 34 0.48 -14.22 39.33
N LYS A 35 -0.18 -14.20 38.16
CA LYS A 35 -1.54 -14.74 38.01
C LYS A 35 -1.62 -16.24 38.33
N GLY A 36 -0.55 -16.98 38.03
CA GLY A 36 -0.47 -18.44 38.20
C GLY A 36 -0.22 -18.86 39.65
N CYS A 37 0.88 -18.40 40.27
CA CYS A 37 1.26 -18.82 41.63
C CYS A 37 0.92 -17.82 42.74
N LYS A 38 0.34 -16.67 42.41
CA LYS A 38 -0.01 -15.57 43.33
C LYS A 38 1.16 -14.99 44.13
N ARG A 39 2.40 -15.25 43.71
CA ARG A 39 3.60 -14.69 44.32
C ARG A 39 3.81 -13.25 43.88
N ALA A 40 4.03 -12.36 44.84
CA ALA A 40 4.43 -10.98 44.59
C ALA A 40 5.88 -10.92 44.11
N ILE A 41 6.13 -10.17 43.04
CA ILE A 41 7.45 -9.90 42.47
C ILE A 41 7.64 -8.40 42.22
N SER A 42 8.89 -7.94 42.13
CA SER A 42 9.16 -6.54 41.79
C SER A 42 8.71 -6.20 40.38
N LEU A 43 8.31 -4.93 40.17
CA LEU A 43 7.96 -4.37 38.87
C LEU A 43 9.21 -4.18 37.98
N SER A 44 9.88 -5.27 37.63
CA SER A 44 10.95 -5.28 36.64
C SER A 44 10.79 -6.47 35.70
N THR A 45 11.06 -6.22 34.42
CA THR A 45 11.02 -7.21 33.34
C THR A 45 11.95 -8.38 33.64
N THR A 46 13.13 -8.09 34.20
CA THR A 46 14.11 -9.08 34.64
C THR A 46 13.56 -9.99 35.74
N SER A 47 12.84 -9.43 36.72
CA SER A 47 12.25 -10.24 37.80
C SER A 47 11.07 -11.06 37.32
N ALA A 48 10.24 -10.50 36.45
CA ALA A 48 9.14 -11.22 35.79
C ALA A 48 9.66 -12.39 34.93
N ARG A 49 10.75 -12.18 34.19
CA ARG A 49 11.42 -13.21 33.39
C ARG A 49 12.00 -14.32 34.28
N ARG A 50 12.85 -13.98 35.26
CA ARG A 50 13.44 -14.96 36.19
C ARG A 50 12.37 -15.76 36.93
N HIS A 51 11.28 -15.11 37.33
CA HIS A 51 10.17 -15.78 37.98
C HIS A 51 9.46 -16.76 37.03
N LEU A 52 9.17 -16.37 35.79
CA LEU A 52 8.59 -17.29 34.80
C LEU A 52 9.53 -18.48 34.52
N ILE A 53 10.82 -18.23 34.29
CA ILE A 53 11.81 -19.29 34.04
C ILE A 53 11.87 -20.29 35.21
N SER A 54 11.82 -19.79 36.46
CA SER A 54 12.02 -20.62 37.65
C SER A 54 10.75 -21.28 38.21
N LYS A 55 9.57 -20.68 38.00
CA LYS A 55 8.30 -21.15 38.60
C LYS A 55 7.23 -21.57 37.58
N HIS A 56 7.36 -21.12 36.34
CA HIS A 56 6.40 -21.33 35.26
C HIS A 56 7.14 -21.66 33.96
N HIS A 57 8.10 -22.59 34.04
CA HIS A 57 9.00 -22.90 32.94
C HIS A 57 8.24 -23.34 31.68
N SER A 58 7.17 -24.10 31.84
CA SER A 58 6.29 -24.51 30.74
C SER A 58 5.63 -23.34 30.01
N GLU A 59 5.19 -22.32 30.73
CA GLU A 59 4.56 -21.12 30.18
C GLU A 59 5.61 -20.20 29.53
N TYR A 60 6.80 -20.13 30.11
CA TYR A 60 7.94 -19.46 29.50
C TYR A 60 8.33 -20.10 28.16
N VAL A 61 8.48 -21.44 28.12
CA VAL A 61 8.77 -22.18 26.88
C VAL A 61 7.70 -21.93 25.83
N LYS A 62 6.41 -22.00 26.18
CA LYS A 62 5.31 -21.69 25.25
C LYS A 62 5.37 -20.26 24.70
N LEU A 63 5.70 -19.28 25.54
CA LEU A 63 5.86 -17.89 25.12
C LEU A 63 7.00 -17.75 24.11
N VAL A 64 8.14 -18.39 24.37
CA VAL A 64 9.30 -18.39 23.47
C VAL A 64 8.97 -19.12 22.16
N GLU A 65 8.34 -20.30 22.22
CA GLU A 65 7.90 -21.06 21.05
C GLU A 65 6.89 -20.30 20.17
N GLU A 66 5.92 -19.59 20.78
CA GLU A 66 4.96 -18.79 20.03
C GLU A 66 5.63 -17.65 19.27
N LYS A 67 6.64 -17.02 19.90
CA LYS A 67 7.41 -15.92 19.30
C LYS A 67 8.36 -16.45 18.22
N LEU A 68 9.06 -17.56 18.48
CA LEU A 68 9.86 -18.27 17.49
C LEU A 68 9.00 -18.73 16.31
N ARG A 69 7.77 -19.19 16.53
CA ARG A 69 6.86 -19.58 15.43
C ARG A 69 6.43 -18.38 14.59
N LYS A 70 6.19 -17.22 15.22
CA LYS A 70 5.89 -15.96 14.52
C LYS A 70 7.12 -15.43 13.77
N ALA A 71 8.32 -15.56 14.34
CA ALA A 71 9.58 -15.22 13.69
C ALA A 71 9.91 -16.17 12.52
N ASN A 72 9.75 -17.48 12.72
CA ASN A 72 9.93 -18.53 11.71
C ASN A 72 8.93 -18.44 10.55
N ALA A 73 7.71 -17.93 10.79
CA ALA A 73 6.80 -17.58 9.69
C ALA A 73 7.34 -16.43 8.82
N SER A 74 8.15 -15.55 9.39
CA SER A 74 8.82 -14.45 8.68
C SER A 74 10.10 -14.93 7.97
N ILE A 75 10.84 -15.85 8.60
CA ILE A 75 12.02 -16.53 8.02
C ILE A 75 11.61 -17.44 6.86
N GLY A 76 10.49 -18.14 6.96
CA GLY A 76 9.95 -18.94 5.86
C GLY A 76 9.68 -18.11 4.60
N ILE A 77 9.20 -16.88 4.73
CA ILE A 77 9.01 -15.97 3.59
C ILE A 77 10.37 -15.53 3.02
N ALA A 78 11.35 -15.20 3.87
CA ALA A 78 12.70 -14.85 3.44
C ALA A 78 13.42 -16.02 2.76
N SER A 79 13.21 -17.26 3.22
CA SER A 79 13.76 -18.49 2.66
C SER A 79 13.06 -18.95 1.38
N TYR A 80 11.88 -18.44 1.03
CA TYR A 80 11.29 -18.59 -0.31
C TYR A 80 11.83 -17.54 -1.31
N LEU A 81 12.25 -16.37 -0.80
CA LEU A 81 12.91 -15.34 -1.62
C LEU A 81 14.37 -15.70 -1.95
N ALA A 82 15.06 -16.41 -1.05
CA ALA A 82 16.46 -16.79 -1.25
C ALA A 82 16.71 -17.75 -2.45
N PRO A 83 15.95 -18.84 -2.69
CA PRO A 83 16.09 -19.69 -3.87
C PRO A 83 15.66 -19.01 -5.18
N SER A 84 14.89 -17.92 -5.10
CA SER A 84 14.60 -17.08 -6.27
C SER A 84 15.84 -16.32 -6.74
N LYS A 85 16.86 -16.17 -5.88
CA LYS A 85 18.18 -15.57 -6.20
C LYS A 85 19.05 -16.46 -7.08
N ASP A 86 18.87 -17.78 -7.03
CA ASP A 86 19.64 -18.71 -7.89
C ASP A 86 19.14 -18.72 -9.35
N ILE A 87 17.91 -18.24 -9.58
CA ILE A 87 17.26 -18.23 -10.92
C ILE A 87 17.50 -16.90 -11.65
N PHE A 88 17.68 -15.80 -10.92
CA PHE A 88 17.96 -14.48 -11.47
C PHE A 88 19.38 -14.07 -11.08
N GLU A 89 20.25 -13.78 -12.04
CA GLU A 89 21.62 -13.35 -11.77
C GLU A 89 21.67 -12.31 -10.62
N ASP A 90 22.63 -12.47 -9.72
CA ASP A 90 22.85 -11.65 -8.51
C ASP A 90 22.85 -10.13 -8.79
N LYS A 91 23.09 -9.72 -10.05
CA LYS A 91 23.00 -8.34 -10.55
C LYS A 91 21.57 -7.79 -10.68
N LEU A 92 20.56 -8.62 -10.94
CA LEU A 92 19.16 -8.20 -11.13
C LEU A 92 18.46 -7.89 -9.80
N LEU A 93 18.84 -8.57 -8.72
CA LEU A 93 18.36 -8.27 -7.37
C LEU A 93 18.93 -6.97 -6.80
N LYS A 94 20.12 -6.54 -7.23
CA LYS A 94 20.72 -5.23 -6.87
C LYS A 94 19.84 -4.03 -7.29
N LEU A 95 18.93 -4.24 -8.25
CA LEU A 95 18.04 -3.21 -8.83
C LEU A 95 16.55 -3.49 -8.56
N ALA A 96 16.20 -4.61 -7.92
CA ALA A 96 14.83 -5.04 -7.80
C ALA A 96 14.07 -4.24 -6.74
N SER A 97 12.99 -3.58 -7.14
CA SER A 97 11.93 -3.20 -6.20
C SER A 97 10.91 -4.32 -6.13
N LEU A 98 10.84 -5.04 -5.02
CA LEU A 98 9.83 -6.09 -4.82
C LEU A 98 8.49 -5.46 -4.44
N SER A 99 7.35 -6.06 -4.79
CA SER A 99 6.00 -5.65 -4.36
C SER A 99 5.17 -6.86 -3.94
N THR A 100 4.54 -6.79 -2.77
CA THR A 100 3.70 -7.84 -2.19
C THR A 100 2.41 -7.23 -1.61
N MET A 101 1.47 -8.08 -1.20
CA MET A 101 0.24 -7.68 -0.52
C MET A 101 0.47 -6.79 0.72
N SER A 102 1.70 -6.75 1.24
CA SER A 102 2.04 -6.01 2.46
C SER A 102 3.41 -5.31 2.45
N CYS A 103 4.20 -5.36 1.37
CA CYS A 103 5.51 -4.69 1.29
C CYS A 103 5.91 -4.37 -0.16
N ASN A 104 6.50 -3.20 -0.42
CA ASN A 104 7.53 -3.08 -1.44
C ASN A 104 8.88 -2.97 -0.76
N LEU A 105 9.93 -3.47 -1.39
CA LEU A 105 11.30 -3.30 -0.93
C LEU A 105 11.97 -2.31 -1.88
N LEU A 106 12.41 -1.17 -1.38
CA LEU A 106 13.38 -0.33 -2.09
C LEU A 106 14.76 -0.70 -1.58
N VAL A 107 15.63 -1.16 -2.49
CA VAL A 107 17.04 -1.35 -2.18
C VAL A 107 17.64 0.04 -1.99
N SER A 108 18.13 0.32 -0.79
CA SER A 108 18.89 1.54 -0.51
C SER A 108 20.14 1.58 -1.41
N PRO A 109 20.47 2.72 -2.04
CA PRO A 109 21.72 2.87 -2.80
C PRO A 109 22.97 2.47 -1.99
N LYS A 110 22.97 2.70 -0.67
CA LYS A 110 24.07 2.30 0.24
C LYS A 110 24.23 0.78 0.42
N PHE A 111 23.21 0.00 0.05
CA PHE A 111 23.26 -1.46 0.10
C PHE A 111 24.13 -2.05 -1.01
N CYS A 112 24.26 -1.35 -2.15
CA CYS A 112 25.17 -1.75 -3.22
C CYS A 112 26.64 -1.72 -2.76
N ASP A 113 27.01 -0.78 -1.89
CA ASP A 113 28.37 -0.65 -1.36
C ASP A 113 28.70 -1.75 -0.34
N LEU A 114 27.74 -2.14 0.50
CA LEU A 114 27.91 -3.22 1.49
C LEU A 114 28.09 -4.59 0.81
N ILE A 115 27.39 -4.85 -0.29
CA ILE A 115 27.54 -6.11 -1.06
C ILE A 115 28.86 -6.14 -1.86
N ASN A 116 29.33 -5.00 -2.38
CA ASN A 116 30.65 -4.94 -3.01
C ASN A 116 31.79 -5.19 -2.01
N TYR A 117 31.56 -4.88 -0.72
CA TYR A 117 32.50 -5.23 0.35
C TYR A 117 32.51 -6.73 0.68
N ILE A 118 31.37 -7.42 0.54
CA ILE A 118 31.22 -8.86 0.83
C ILE A 118 31.64 -9.72 -0.39
N SER A 119 31.54 -9.19 -1.61
CA SER A 119 31.87 -9.91 -2.86
C SER A 119 33.28 -9.55 -3.34
N PRO A 120 34.31 -10.10 -2.68
CA PRO A 120 35.17 -11.03 -3.39
C PRO A 120 35.79 -12.09 -2.47
N LYS A 121 35.06 -13.18 -2.12
CA LYS A 121 35.71 -14.38 -1.53
C LYS A 121 34.91 -15.69 -1.46
N THR A 122 33.89 -15.88 -2.30
CA THR A 122 33.16 -17.17 -2.35
C THR A 122 33.22 -17.80 -3.74
N SER A 123 34.43 -18.06 -4.22
CA SER A 123 34.64 -19.17 -5.15
C SER A 123 35.22 -20.34 -4.36
N SER A 124 34.51 -21.46 -4.39
CA SER A 124 34.71 -22.69 -3.61
C SER A 124 34.36 -22.57 -2.12
N TYR A 125 33.34 -23.30 -1.67
CA TYR A 125 33.46 -24.38 -0.68
C TYR A 125 32.09 -24.97 -0.33
N ASN A 126 32.05 -26.31 -0.27
CA ASN A 126 30.95 -27.13 0.23
C ASN A 126 30.67 -26.81 1.70
N TYR A 127 29.43 -26.48 2.10
CA TYR A 127 29.05 -26.42 3.52
C TYR A 127 27.62 -26.94 3.75
N PHE A 128 27.53 -28.13 4.36
CA PHE A 128 26.73 -28.32 5.57
C PHE A 128 27.74 -28.36 6.71
N SER A 129 27.91 -27.23 7.37
CA SER A 129 28.55 -27.18 8.68
C SER A 129 27.93 -26.00 9.42
N ASP A 130 27.49 -26.27 10.65
CA ASP A 130 26.94 -25.32 11.60
C ASP A 130 28.02 -24.27 11.98
N SER A 131 28.18 -23.23 11.16
CA SER A 131 28.99 -22.04 11.49
C SER A 131 28.11 -20.87 11.89
N GLU A 132 28.69 -19.98 12.70
CA GLU A 132 28.17 -18.72 13.26
C GLU A 132 27.73 -17.67 12.20
N ASP A 133 27.42 -18.09 10.97
CA ASP A 133 27.04 -17.25 9.83
C ASP A 133 25.54 -16.94 9.76
N ASP A 134 24.71 -17.53 10.63
CA ASP A 134 23.28 -17.23 10.67
C ASP A 134 23.02 -15.74 11.04
N ASP A 135 23.87 -15.13 11.88
CA ASP A 135 23.77 -13.70 12.26
C ASP A 135 24.02 -12.72 11.09
N LEU A 136 24.77 -13.15 10.06
CA LEU A 136 25.01 -12.36 8.84
C LEU A 136 23.79 -12.32 7.91
N ILE A 137 22.94 -13.36 7.94
CA ILE A 137 21.68 -13.38 7.18
C ILE A 137 20.67 -12.44 7.84
N TYR A 138 20.62 -12.39 9.18
CA TYR A 138 19.66 -11.54 9.92
C TYR A 138 19.95 -10.04 9.78
N THR A 139 21.22 -9.63 9.77
CA THR A 139 21.60 -8.22 9.52
C THR A 139 21.27 -7.74 8.11
N SER A 140 21.15 -8.66 7.14
CA SER A 140 20.78 -8.34 5.74
C SER A 140 19.29 -8.12 5.50
N VAL A 141 18.40 -8.37 6.47
CA VAL A 141 16.94 -8.15 6.30
C VAL A 141 16.52 -6.75 6.77
N GLU A 142 17.29 -6.11 7.65
CA GLU A 142 17.03 -4.74 8.13
C GLU A 142 17.30 -3.65 7.08
N CYS A 143 17.89 -3.99 5.95
CA CYS A 143 18.26 -3.03 4.90
C CYS A 143 17.12 -2.68 3.93
N TYR A 144 15.93 -3.29 4.07
CA TYR A 144 14.84 -3.08 3.12
C TYR A 144 13.75 -2.15 3.67
N LYS A 145 13.55 -1.01 3.01
CA LYS A 145 12.42 -0.12 3.33
C LYS A 145 11.12 -0.73 2.85
N ARG A 146 10.16 -0.92 3.75
CA ARG A 146 8.85 -1.53 3.50
C ARG A 146 7.80 -0.52 3.05
N PHE A 147 7.31 -0.64 1.82
CA PHE A 147 6.17 0.15 1.31
C PHE A 147 4.85 -0.64 1.42
N TYR A 148 3.76 -0.05 1.89
CA TYR A 148 2.49 -0.80 1.95
C TYR A 148 1.74 -0.71 0.62
N CYS A 149 1.15 -1.83 0.15
CA CYS A 149 0.30 -1.84 -1.04
C CYS A 149 -0.83 -0.81 -0.90
N LEU A 150 -0.79 0.24 -1.73
CA LEU A 150 -1.68 1.38 -1.62
C LEU A 150 -3.12 0.97 -1.92
N ALA A 151 -3.34 0.14 -2.93
CA ALA A 151 -4.67 -0.38 -3.24
C ALA A 151 -5.24 -1.19 -2.06
N HIS A 152 -4.40 -1.92 -1.31
CA HIS A 152 -4.83 -2.62 -0.11
C HIS A 152 -5.20 -1.64 1.01
N GLN A 153 -4.39 -0.60 1.25
CA GLN A 153 -4.72 0.45 2.23
C GLN A 153 -6.05 1.13 1.90
N VAL A 154 -6.28 1.46 0.63
CA VAL A 154 -7.55 2.07 0.16
C VAL A 154 -8.72 1.11 0.32
N ASN A 155 -8.56 -0.19 0.05
CA ASN A 155 -9.61 -1.16 0.31
C ASN A 155 -9.93 -1.29 1.81
N ILE A 156 -8.91 -1.25 2.70
CA ILE A 156 -9.17 -1.28 4.14
C ILE A 156 -9.97 -0.04 4.57
N ILE A 157 -9.69 1.14 4.01
CA ILE A 157 -10.49 2.35 4.30
C ILE A 157 -11.96 2.12 3.93
N LEU A 158 -12.24 1.55 2.74
CA LEU A 158 -13.60 1.20 2.32
C LEU A 158 -14.29 0.22 3.27
N GLU A 159 -13.54 -0.79 3.73
CA GLU A 159 -14.05 -1.78 4.68
C GLU A 159 -14.33 -1.15 6.04
N SER A 160 -13.43 -0.31 6.56
CA SER A 160 -13.59 0.41 7.84
C SER A 160 -14.87 1.26 7.86
N ILE A 161 -15.21 1.92 6.75
CA ILE A 161 -16.45 2.72 6.66
C ILE A 161 -17.70 1.83 6.65
N SER A 162 -17.58 0.57 6.20
CA SER A 162 -18.69 -0.36 6.02
C SER A 162 -19.03 -1.22 7.24
N MET A 163 -18.09 -1.36 8.18
CA MET A 163 -18.25 -2.26 9.32
C MET A 163 -19.44 -1.78 10.19
N ASP A 164 -20.45 -2.64 10.30
CA ASP A 164 -21.63 -2.49 11.17
C ASP A 164 -22.80 -1.63 10.74
N ILE A 165 -22.91 -1.30 9.46
CA ILE A 165 -24.13 -0.64 8.97
C ILE A 165 -25.27 -1.68 8.83
N THR A 166 -26.23 -1.65 9.77
CA THR A 166 -27.41 -2.53 9.77
C THR A 166 -28.19 -2.49 8.45
N ALA A 167 -28.29 -1.32 7.82
CA ALA A 167 -28.94 -1.16 6.51
C ALA A 167 -28.29 -2.03 5.41
N ILE A 168 -26.95 -2.05 5.36
CA ILE A 168 -26.19 -2.88 4.41
C ILE A 168 -26.43 -4.36 4.70
N LYS A 169 -26.41 -4.77 5.97
CA LYS A 169 -26.69 -6.17 6.37
C LYS A 169 -28.09 -6.63 5.91
N VAL A 170 -29.10 -5.76 6.02
CA VAL A 170 -30.47 -6.04 5.53
C VAL A 170 -30.49 -6.19 4.01
N LEU A 171 -29.86 -5.28 3.27
CA LEU A 171 -29.78 -5.37 1.80
C LEU A 171 -29.08 -6.65 1.35
N LEU A 172 -27.92 -7.00 1.94
CA LEU A 172 -27.20 -8.22 1.59
C LEU A 172 -28.02 -9.48 1.90
N THR A 173 -28.85 -9.45 2.94
CA THR A 173 -29.77 -10.55 3.27
C THR A 173 -30.87 -10.67 2.21
N LEU A 174 -31.45 -9.55 1.77
CA LEU A 174 -32.41 -9.53 0.67
C LEU A 174 -31.81 -10.15 -0.59
N LEU A 175 -30.61 -9.74 -1.00
CA LEU A 175 -29.94 -10.27 -2.18
C LEU A 175 -29.64 -11.77 -2.06
N LYS A 176 -29.25 -12.26 -0.87
CA LYS A 176 -29.07 -13.69 -0.61
C LYS A 176 -30.38 -14.46 -0.81
N ASN A 177 -31.49 -13.93 -0.31
CA ASN A 177 -32.81 -14.55 -0.44
C ASN A 177 -33.27 -14.60 -1.90
N ILE A 178 -33.15 -13.49 -2.64
CA ILE A 178 -33.49 -13.45 -4.08
C ILE A 178 -32.62 -14.45 -4.84
N LYS A 179 -31.30 -14.49 -4.58
CA LYS A 179 -30.40 -15.44 -5.26
C LYS A 179 -30.74 -16.90 -4.95
N ARG A 180 -31.19 -17.20 -3.72
CA ARG A 180 -31.52 -18.56 -3.26
C ARG A 180 -32.81 -19.08 -3.89
N VAL A 181 -33.78 -18.21 -4.18
CA VAL A 181 -35.08 -18.59 -4.75
C VAL A 181 -35.05 -18.39 -6.28
N PRO A 182 -35.01 -19.46 -7.10
CA PRO A 182 -34.83 -19.34 -8.54
C PRO A 182 -35.88 -18.47 -9.23
N LEU A 183 -37.15 -18.59 -8.82
CA LEU A 183 -38.25 -17.79 -9.36
C LEU A 183 -38.05 -16.28 -9.10
N ALA A 184 -37.63 -15.91 -7.89
CA ALA A 184 -37.35 -14.51 -7.54
C ALA A 184 -36.15 -13.97 -8.34
N ASN A 185 -35.10 -14.77 -8.54
CA ASN A 185 -33.94 -14.39 -9.32
C ASN A 185 -34.26 -14.21 -10.81
N GLU A 186 -35.04 -15.13 -11.41
CA GLU A 186 -35.47 -14.99 -12.80
C GLU A 186 -36.45 -13.82 -12.97
N LYS A 187 -37.34 -13.57 -12.01
CA LYS A 187 -38.20 -12.37 -12.02
C LYS A 187 -37.39 -11.09 -12.01
N LEU A 188 -36.41 -10.97 -11.10
CA LEU A 188 -35.53 -9.80 -11.07
C LEU A 188 -34.73 -9.66 -12.37
N LYS A 189 -34.26 -10.77 -12.94
CA LYS A 189 -33.56 -10.78 -14.23
C LYS A 189 -34.47 -10.36 -15.39
N GLN A 190 -35.75 -10.69 -15.39
CA GLN A 190 -36.70 -10.18 -16.38
C GLN A 190 -36.89 -8.66 -16.26
N LEU A 191 -36.90 -8.13 -15.03
CA LEU A 191 -37.08 -6.69 -14.77
C LEU A 191 -35.83 -5.86 -15.05
N THR A 192 -34.63 -6.39 -14.77
CA THR A 192 -33.36 -5.63 -14.80
C THR A 192 -32.39 -6.07 -15.90
N LEU A 193 -32.68 -7.19 -16.58
CA LEU A 193 -31.75 -7.91 -17.47
C LEU A 193 -30.46 -8.39 -16.78
N LYS A 194 -30.39 -8.33 -15.44
CA LYS A 194 -29.21 -8.66 -14.64
C LYS A 194 -29.53 -9.76 -13.64
N ARG A 195 -28.54 -10.61 -13.35
CA ARG A 195 -28.61 -11.59 -12.25
C ARG A 195 -28.12 -10.98 -10.94
N VAL A 196 -28.68 -11.45 -9.83
CA VAL A 196 -28.19 -11.05 -8.49
C VAL A 196 -26.73 -11.44 -8.31
N LYS A 197 -25.91 -10.45 -7.94
CA LYS A 197 -24.52 -10.63 -7.51
C LYS A 197 -24.45 -10.50 -5.99
N LEU A 198 -23.61 -11.32 -5.37
CA LEU A 198 -23.28 -11.21 -3.94
C LEU A 198 -21.82 -10.79 -3.78
N PRO A 199 -21.47 -10.08 -2.68
CA PRO A 199 -20.08 -9.76 -2.36
C PRO A 199 -19.23 -11.03 -2.37
N GLY A 200 -18.04 -10.94 -2.96
CA GLY A 200 -17.08 -12.04 -2.97
C GLY A 200 -15.92 -11.69 -2.03
N PRO A 201 -15.36 -12.66 -1.29
CA PRO A 201 -14.32 -12.40 -0.29
C PRO A 201 -13.02 -11.84 -0.88
N THR A 202 -12.78 -12.04 -2.18
CA THR A 202 -11.52 -11.69 -2.86
C THR A 202 -11.65 -10.49 -3.79
N ARG A 203 -12.78 -9.77 -3.80
CA ARG A 203 -13.01 -8.66 -4.73
C ARG A 203 -13.20 -7.36 -3.95
N TRP A 204 -12.12 -6.59 -3.89
CA TRP A 204 -12.10 -5.29 -3.23
C TRP A 204 -13.19 -4.37 -3.79
N GLY A 205 -13.87 -3.65 -2.89
CA GLY A 205 -14.96 -2.72 -3.25
C GLY A 205 -16.23 -3.36 -3.86
N HIS A 206 -16.35 -4.69 -3.95
CA HIS A 206 -17.51 -5.34 -4.59
C HIS A 206 -18.84 -5.01 -3.89
N THR A 207 -18.82 -4.81 -2.57
CA THR A 207 -20.00 -4.43 -1.78
C THR A 207 -20.56 -3.08 -2.24
N ILE A 208 -19.70 -2.09 -2.49
CA ILE A 208 -20.09 -0.75 -2.98
C ILE A 208 -20.66 -0.85 -4.39
N MET A 209 -20.01 -1.60 -5.27
CA MET A 209 -20.49 -1.81 -6.63
C MET A 209 -21.88 -2.48 -6.64
N ILE A 210 -22.12 -3.46 -5.75
CA ILE A 210 -23.43 -4.09 -5.60
C ILE A 210 -24.46 -3.08 -5.08
N MET A 211 -24.13 -2.30 -4.06
CA MET A 211 -25.03 -1.27 -3.53
C MET A 211 -25.40 -0.23 -4.58
N GLY A 212 -24.43 0.27 -5.36
CA GLY A 212 -24.69 1.19 -6.47
C GLY A 212 -25.64 0.60 -7.51
N ASN A 213 -25.44 -0.66 -7.91
CA ASN A 213 -26.36 -1.34 -8.83
C ASN A 213 -27.77 -1.51 -8.21
N CYS A 214 -27.86 -1.87 -6.93
CA CYS A 214 -29.13 -2.01 -6.25
C CYS A 214 -29.87 -0.68 -6.08
N LEU A 215 -29.16 0.44 -5.95
CA LEU A 215 -29.76 1.77 -5.91
C LEU A 215 -30.34 2.16 -7.28
N ILE A 216 -29.65 1.84 -8.38
CA ILE A 216 -30.16 2.04 -9.75
C ILE A 216 -31.44 1.22 -9.97
N ASP A 217 -31.41 -0.06 -9.57
CA ASP A 217 -32.51 -1.01 -9.78
C ASP A 217 -33.45 -1.11 -8.54
N LYS A 218 -33.49 -0.07 -7.68
CA LYS A 218 -34.13 -0.09 -6.35
C LYS A 218 -35.61 -0.49 -6.39
N VAL A 219 -36.36 0.08 -7.33
CA VAL A 219 -37.81 -0.17 -7.47
C VAL A 219 -38.08 -1.66 -7.74
N TYR A 220 -37.28 -2.28 -8.61
CA TYR A 220 -37.41 -3.69 -8.95
C TYR A 220 -37.02 -4.62 -7.79
N HIS A 221 -35.99 -4.26 -7.02
CA HIS A 221 -35.64 -4.99 -5.81
C HIS A 221 -36.76 -4.96 -4.76
N ILE A 222 -37.43 -3.81 -4.57
CA ILE A 222 -38.58 -3.67 -3.66
C ILE A 222 -39.77 -4.48 -4.18
N GLN A 223 -40.05 -4.44 -5.49
CA GLN A 223 -41.13 -5.22 -6.11
C GLN A 223 -40.95 -6.72 -5.87
N VAL A 224 -39.76 -7.27 -6.19
CA VAL A 224 -39.46 -8.69 -5.97
C VAL A 224 -39.49 -9.04 -4.48
N ALA A 225 -39.01 -8.15 -3.60
CA ALA A 225 -39.09 -8.39 -2.16
C ALA A 225 -40.55 -8.51 -1.67
N SER A 226 -41.44 -7.65 -2.18
CA SER A 226 -42.87 -7.66 -1.83
C SER A 226 -43.56 -8.94 -2.33
N GLU A 227 -43.36 -9.29 -3.61
CA GLU A 227 -43.98 -10.47 -4.24
C GLU A 227 -43.62 -11.79 -3.55
N PHE A 228 -42.38 -11.91 -3.07
CA PHE A 228 -41.87 -13.11 -2.40
C PHE A 228 -41.79 -12.99 -0.87
N MET A 229 -42.39 -11.95 -0.27
CA MET A 229 -42.42 -11.71 1.17
C MET A 229 -41.02 -11.66 1.83
N PHE A 230 -40.01 -11.15 1.13
CA PHE A 230 -38.68 -10.93 1.68
C PHE A 230 -38.59 -9.60 2.42
N LYS A 231 -37.87 -9.59 3.55
CA LYS A 231 -37.53 -8.34 4.24
C LYS A 231 -36.66 -7.46 3.35
N SER A 232 -37.18 -6.28 3.01
CA SER A 232 -36.49 -5.23 2.26
C SER A 232 -35.97 -4.13 3.20
N PRO A 233 -34.90 -3.39 2.84
CA PRO A 233 -34.53 -2.19 3.58
C PRO A 233 -35.70 -1.19 3.63
N SER A 234 -35.89 -0.54 4.78
CA SER A 234 -36.86 0.56 4.92
C SER A 234 -36.42 1.80 4.15
N THR A 235 -37.31 2.79 3.96
CA THR A 235 -36.98 4.05 3.30
C THR A 235 -35.77 4.75 3.94
N ALA A 236 -35.70 4.78 5.28
CA ALA A 236 -34.57 5.33 6.01
C ALA A 236 -33.29 4.51 5.78
N GLN A 237 -33.38 3.17 5.74
CA GLN A 237 -32.22 2.32 5.45
C GLN A 237 -31.72 2.49 4.01
N TRP A 238 -32.61 2.67 3.03
CA TRP A 238 -32.23 3.00 1.66
C TRP A 238 -31.49 4.33 1.57
N ARG A 239 -31.93 5.35 2.31
CA ARG A 239 -31.23 6.64 2.39
C ARG A 239 -29.81 6.49 2.96
N ILE A 240 -29.66 5.68 4.02
CA ILE A 240 -28.33 5.36 4.58
C ILE A 240 -27.43 4.68 3.53
N ILE A 241 -27.97 3.72 2.77
CA ILE A 241 -27.22 3.02 1.70
C ILE A 241 -26.80 4.00 0.59
N GLU A 242 -27.67 4.95 0.23
CA GLU A 242 -27.39 5.99 -0.75
C GLU A 242 -26.28 6.96 -0.27
N GLU A 243 -26.39 7.47 0.95
CA GLU A 243 -25.38 8.34 1.57
C GLU A 243 -24.02 7.65 1.70
N TYR A 244 -24.01 6.37 2.11
CA TYR A 244 -22.80 5.53 2.15
C TYR A 244 -22.21 5.33 0.76
N THR A 245 -23.03 4.98 -0.23
CA THR A 245 -22.56 4.73 -1.61
C THR A 245 -21.99 6.00 -2.22
N LYS A 246 -22.62 7.15 -1.99
CA LYS A 246 -22.11 8.46 -2.43
C LYS A 246 -20.73 8.75 -1.83
N ALA A 247 -20.58 8.64 -0.51
CA ALA A 247 -19.31 8.89 0.19
C ALA A 247 -18.19 7.94 -0.27
N THR A 248 -18.50 6.65 -0.42
CA THR A 248 -17.50 5.63 -0.78
C THR A 248 -17.23 5.51 -2.28
N SER A 249 -18.07 6.10 -3.15
CA SER A 249 -17.91 6.02 -4.60
C SER A 249 -16.58 6.60 -5.09
N HIS A 250 -16.12 7.71 -4.50
CA HIS A 250 -14.85 8.36 -4.87
C HIS A 250 -13.64 7.53 -4.44
N ILE A 251 -13.70 6.93 -3.25
CA ILE A 251 -12.66 6.03 -2.75
C ILE A 251 -12.62 4.77 -3.64
N PHE A 252 -13.78 4.22 -4.02
CA PHE A 252 -13.87 3.06 -4.91
C PHE A 252 -13.35 3.36 -6.33
N LYS A 253 -13.67 4.52 -6.89
CA LYS A 253 -13.09 4.98 -8.18
C LYS A 253 -11.57 5.04 -8.08
N THR A 254 -11.05 5.64 -7.01
CA THR A 254 -9.61 5.74 -6.77
C THR A 254 -8.98 4.37 -6.61
N LEU A 255 -9.61 3.46 -5.88
CA LEU A 255 -9.16 2.07 -5.76
C LEU A 255 -9.04 1.39 -7.13
N ASN A 256 -10.05 1.50 -8.00
CA ASN A 256 -10.01 0.90 -9.34
C ASN A 256 -8.87 1.47 -10.19
N ILE A 257 -8.56 2.76 -10.04
CA ILE A 257 -7.41 3.37 -10.70
C ILE A 257 -6.11 2.80 -10.11
N ILE A 258 -5.97 2.76 -8.77
CA ILE A 258 -4.77 2.29 -8.06
C ILE A 258 -4.54 0.76 -8.24
N GLN A 259 -5.54 0.04 -8.73
CA GLN A 259 -5.37 -1.36 -9.14
C GLN A 259 -4.75 -1.51 -10.54
N GLY A 260 -4.52 -0.42 -11.29
CA GLY A 260 -3.84 -0.44 -12.58
C GLY A 260 -2.35 -0.81 -12.48
N ASP A 261 -1.73 -1.16 -13.61
CA ASP A 261 -0.33 -1.59 -13.65
C ASP A 261 0.66 -0.39 -13.76
N SER A 262 0.19 0.84 -14.07
CA SER A 262 1.03 2.01 -14.42
C SER A 262 0.51 3.35 -13.83
N ILE A 263 0.62 3.51 -12.52
CA ILE A 263 -0.15 4.52 -11.74
C ILE A 263 0.64 5.17 -10.61
N SER A 264 1.89 4.77 -10.43
CA SER A 264 2.70 5.13 -9.28
C SER A 264 2.93 6.62 -9.18
N SER A 265 3.21 7.26 -10.30
CA SER A 265 3.37 8.71 -10.37
C SER A 265 2.08 9.47 -10.05
N LYS A 266 0.92 8.89 -10.39
CA LYS A 266 -0.39 9.48 -10.12
C LYS A 266 -0.89 9.22 -8.71
N ALA A 267 -0.24 8.33 -7.95
CA ALA A 267 -0.70 7.91 -6.63
C ALA A 267 -0.86 9.08 -5.66
N TYR A 268 0.10 10.02 -5.63
CA TYR A 268 0.03 11.22 -4.79
C TYR A 268 -1.25 12.02 -5.09
N GLY A 269 -1.46 12.39 -6.36
CA GLY A 269 -2.64 13.14 -6.80
C GLY A 269 -3.96 12.41 -6.55
N LEU A 270 -3.98 11.08 -6.68
CA LEU A 270 -5.16 10.27 -6.37
C LEU A 270 -5.50 10.29 -4.89
N ILE A 271 -4.50 10.25 -4.00
CA ILE A 271 -4.70 10.39 -2.55
C ILE A 271 -5.22 11.79 -2.22
N GLN A 272 -4.62 12.83 -2.78
CA GLN A 272 -5.08 14.21 -2.56
C GLN A 272 -6.50 14.44 -3.08
N ASN A 273 -6.84 13.88 -4.25
CA ASN A 273 -8.21 13.93 -4.76
C ASN A 273 -9.20 13.21 -3.84
N MET A 274 -8.83 12.08 -3.22
CA MET A 274 -9.68 11.44 -2.21
C MET A 274 -9.91 12.35 -1.00
N TYR A 275 -8.86 12.99 -0.48
CA TYR A 275 -8.99 13.95 0.62
C TYR A 275 -9.94 15.09 0.27
N TYR A 276 -9.74 15.69 -0.91
CA TYR A 276 -10.59 16.78 -1.40
C TYR A 276 -12.07 16.38 -1.49
N GLN A 277 -12.38 15.24 -2.11
CA GLN A 277 -13.76 14.78 -2.29
C GLN A 277 -14.42 14.38 -0.97
N LEU A 278 -13.69 13.76 -0.04
CA LEU A 278 -14.23 13.44 1.27
C LEU A 278 -14.46 14.69 2.11
N ASN A 279 -13.56 15.66 2.03
CA ASN A 279 -13.71 16.93 2.73
C ASN A 279 -14.96 17.69 2.23
N SER A 280 -15.17 17.79 0.91
CA SER A 280 -16.35 18.45 0.33
C SER A 280 -17.67 17.78 0.74
N LEU A 281 -17.69 16.44 0.83
CA LEU A 281 -18.86 15.70 1.31
C LEU A 281 -19.04 15.83 2.84
N SER A 282 -17.96 15.92 3.60
CA SER A 282 -18.01 16.07 5.06
C SER A 282 -18.60 17.40 5.51
N LEU A 283 -18.40 18.46 4.72
CA LEU A 283 -19.00 19.79 4.91
C LEU A 283 -20.53 19.75 4.76
N ASN A 284 -21.05 18.83 3.96
CA ASN A 284 -22.48 18.56 3.80
C ASN A 284 -23.03 17.59 4.87
N GLU A 285 -22.38 17.54 6.04
CA GLU A 285 -22.74 16.70 7.19
C GLU A 285 -22.82 15.19 6.93
N ASN A 286 -22.24 14.69 5.84
CA ASN A 286 -22.19 13.25 5.58
C ASN A 286 -21.23 12.55 6.59
N SER A 287 -21.80 11.78 7.51
CA SER A 287 -21.04 11.08 8.56
C SER A 287 -20.07 10.03 8.01
N PHE A 288 -20.42 9.35 6.91
CA PHE A 288 -19.53 8.39 6.25
C PHE A 288 -18.33 9.07 5.60
N ALA A 289 -18.50 10.29 5.08
CA ALA A 289 -17.40 11.07 4.54
C ALA A 289 -16.42 11.52 5.63
N LYS A 290 -16.94 11.91 6.81
CA LYS A 290 -16.11 12.23 7.99
C LYS A 290 -15.29 11.01 8.45
N LEU A 291 -15.94 9.86 8.60
CA LEU A 291 -15.26 8.61 8.96
C LEU A 291 -14.22 8.19 7.90
N GLY A 292 -14.57 8.32 6.63
CA GLY A 292 -13.64 8.06 5.53
C GLY A 292 -12.42 8.97 5.56
N LEU A 293 -12.61 10.25 5.88
CA LEU A 293 -11.51 11.22 6.02
C LEU A 293 -10.58 10.86 7.18
N GLU A 294 -11.12 10.45 8.33
CA GLU A 294 -10.34 10.01 9.48
C GLU A 294 -9.50 8.76 9.15
N GLU A 295 -10.10 7.76 8.51
CA GLU A 295 -9.39 6.54 8.11
C GLU A 295 -8.37 6.79 6.97
N CYS A 296 -8.65 7.71 6.05
CA CYS A 296 -7.67 8.19 5.07
C CYS A 296 -6.46 8.80 5.79
N LYS A 297 -6.67 9.76 6.71
CA LYS A 297 -5.57 10.41 7.45
C LYS A 297 -4.70 9.39 8.17
N LYS A 298 -5.32 8.49 8.92
CA LYS A 298 -4.65 7.44 9.69
C LYS A 298 -3.78 6.50 8.84
N ARG A 299 -4.11 6.29 7.57
CA ARG A 299 -3.46 5.27 6.72
C ARG A 299 -2.64 5.82 5.58
N LEU A 300 -2.97 7.01 5.10
CA LEU A 300 -2.40 7.59 3.89
C LEU A 300 -1.54 8.82 4.18
N ASN A 301 -1.59 9.41 5.39
CA ASN A 301 -0.72 10.55 5.75
C ASN A 301 0.76 10.24 5.56
N LYS A 302 1.22 9.03 5.91
CA LYS A 302 2.57 8.58 5.58
C LYS A 302 2.99 8.74 4.11
N TYR A 303 2.10 8.99 3.15
CA TYR A 303 2.46 9.22 1.75
C TYR A 303 2.33 10.69 1.31
N THR A 304 1.72 11.53 2.13
CA THR A 304 1.33 12.91 1.76
C THR A 304 1.68 13.96 2.80
N ASP A 305 2.00 13.55 4.03
CA ASP A 305 2.26 14.40 5.18
C ASP A 305 3.70 14.19 5.63
N ILE A 306 4.55 15.20 5.38
CA ILE A 306 5.99 15.16 5.65
C ILE A 306 6.28 15.04 7.16
N ASP A 307 5.34 15.48 8.00
CA ASP A 307 5.48 15.44 9.46
C ASP A 307 5.01 14.09 10.06
N ASP A 308 4.49 13.17 9.25
CA ASP A 308 4.11 11.83 9.69
C ASP A 308 5.36 11.02 10.09
N LYS A 309 5.31 10.41 11.28
CA LYS A 309 6.42 9.58 11.81
C LYS A 309 6.82 8.42 10.89
N ASP A 310 5.88 7.91 10.09
CA ASP A 310 6.04 6.78 9.19
C ASP A 310 6.15 7.25 7.72
N PHE A 311 6.45 8.55 7.50
CA PHE A 311 6.47 9.17 6.18
C PHE A 311 7.38 8.45 5.18
N ASP A 312 6.82 8.20 4.00
CA ASP A 312 7.43 7.54 2.88
C ASP A 312 7.33 8.38 1.61
N ILE A 313 8.43 9.08 1.33
CA ILE A 313 8.56 10.04 0.24
C ILE A 313 8.40 9.43 -1.16
N CYS A 314 8.46 8.10 -1.32
CA CYS A 314 8.53 7.47 -2.64
C CYS A 314 7.36 7.81 -3.57
N VAL A 315 6.15 8.00 -3.02
CA VAL A 315 4.97 8.42 -3.78
C VAL A 315 5.14 9.85 -4.33
N MET A 316 5.71 10.75 -3.52
CA MET A 316 6.01 12.12 -3.94
C MET A 316 7.15 12.16 -4.94
N VAL A 317 8.21 11.36 -4.77
CA VAL A 317 9.30 11.24 -5.75
C VAL A 317 8.78 10.74 -7.10
N SER A 318 7.89 9.75 -7.10
CA SER A 318 7.24 9.24 -8.32
C SER A 318 6.38 10.32 -9.00
N CYS A 319 5.64 11.11 -8.22
CA CYS A 319 4.87 12.26 -8.71
C CYS A 319 5.78 13.36 -9.29
N PHE A 320 6.89 13.65 -8.61
CA PHE A 320 7.88 14.65 -9.03
C PHE A 320 8.41 14.33 -10.42
N PHE A 321 8.91 13.10 -10.63
CA PHE A 321 9.51 12.70 -11.90
C PHE A 321 8.50 12.48 -13.04
N ASP A 322 7.20 12.57 -12.83
CA ASP A 322 6.22 12.51 -13.92
C ASP A 322 5.81 13.93 -14.34
N PRO A 323 6.29 14.42 -15.51
CA PRO A 323 6.04 15.78 -15.96
C PRO A 323 4.54 16.07 -16.21
N THR A 324 3.70 15.04 -16.27
CA THR A 324 2.25 15.18 -16.42
C THR A 324 1.54 15.42 -15.08
N VAL A 325 2.23 15.28 -13.94
CA VAL A 325 1.64 15.45 -12.59
C VAL A 325 2.55 16.16 -11.58
N THR A 326 3.79 16.54 -11.94
CA THR A 326 4.71 17.30 -11.07
C THR A 326 4.06 18.53 -10.42
N TYR A 327 3.20 19.24 -11.16
CA TYR A 327 2.47 20.43 -10.71
C TYR A 327 1.55 20.20 -9.49
N LEU A 328 1.28 18.94 -9.12
CA LEU A 328 0.48 18.62 -7.94
C LEU A 328 1.28 18.76 -6.64
N LEU A 329 2.61 18.79 -6.72
CA LEU A 329 3.47 19.04 -5.57
C LEU A 329 3.53 20.53 -5.30
N GLU A 330 3.34 20.89 -4.03
CA GLU A 330 3.60 22.25 -3.57
C GLU A 330 5.11 22.50 -3.50
N LYS A 331 5.53 23.77 -3.37
CA LYS A 331 6.94 24.13 -3.44
C LYS A 331 7.74 23.47 -2.32
N GLU A 332 7.16 23.40 -1.13
CA GLU A 332 7.70 22.79 0.08
C GLU A 332 7.88 21.27 -0.12
N ASP A 333 6.86 20.63 -0.68
CA ASP A 333 6.84 19.20 -1.03
C ASP A 333 7.93 18.85 -2.05
N ALA A 334 8.02 19.63 -3.12
CA ALA A 334 9.04 19.47 -4.15
C ALA A 334 10.44 19.68 -3.58
N GLN A 335 10.63 20.66 -2.70
CA GLN A 335 11.90 20.90 -2.03
C GLN A 335 12.36 19.69 -1.21
N LYS A 336 11.44 19.03 -0.51
CA LYS A 336 11.74 17.79 0.23
C LYS A 336 12.14 16.64 -0.67
N VAL A 337 11.49 16.49 -1.82
CA VAL A 337 11.89 15.51 -2.83
C VAL A 337 13.30 15.79 -3.33
N ILE A 338 13.63 17.05 -3.60
CA ILE A 338 14.97 17.45 -4.04
C ILE A 338 16.02 17.14 -2.97
N GLU A 339 15.78 17.54 -1.72
CA GLU A 339 16.66 17.23 -0.57
C GLU A 339 16.90 15.72 -0.44
N PHE A 340 15.84 14.92 -0.54
CA PHE A 340 15.93 13.47 -0.48
C PHE A 340 16.78 12.90 -1.62
N CYS A 341 16.53 13.33 -2.86
CA CYS A 341 17.31 12.88 -4.02
C CYS A 341 18.79 13.24 -3.87
N ILE A 342 19.10 14.44 -3.36
CA ILE A 342 20.48 14.87 -3.12
C ILE A 342 21.18 14.02 -2.05
N GLN A 343 20.47 13.69 -0.97
CA GLN A 343 21.03 12.92 0.15
C GLN A 343 21.27 11.44 -0.18
N ASN A 344 20.50 10.87 -1.11
CA ASN A 344 20.48 9.43 -1.36
C ASN A 344 21.18 9.00 -2.65
N TYR A 345 21.53 9.93 -3.53
CA TYR A 345 22.12 9.64 -4.83
C TYR A 345 23.40 10.44 -5.07
N ASP A 346 24.29 9.91 -5.90
CA ASP A 346 25.52 10.62 -6.28
C ASP A 346 25.18 11.80 -7.21
N THR A 347 25.13 12.98 -6.62
CA THR A 347 24.78 14.24 -7.29
C THR A 347 25.93 14.86 -8.08
N ASN A 348 27.14 14.28 -8.04
CA ASN A 348 28.28 14.83 -8.77
C ASN A 348 28.03 14.82 -10.30
N ALA A 349 27.23 13.87 -10.79
CA ALA A 349 26.79 13.80 -12.19
C ALA A 349 25.61 14.74 -12.52
N TRP A 350 25.05 15.46 -11.55
CA TRP A 350 23.86 16.30 -11.68
C TRP A 350 24.17 17.80 -11.77
N GLN A 351 25.45 18.14 -11.89
CA GLN A 351 25.90 19.50 -12.14
C GLN A 351 25.67 19.87 -13.61
N LEU A 352 25.05 21.04 -13.84
CA LEU A 352 24.71 21.52 -15.17
C LEU A 352 25.95 21.98 -15.94
N SER A 353 26.40 21.18 -16.91
CA SER A 353 27.23 21.67 -18.00
C SER A 353 26.34 22.20 -19.13
N ASN A 354 26.13 23.52 -19.17
CA ASN A 354 25.53 24.30 -20.27
C ASN A 354 24.26 23.71 -20.91
N VAL A 355 23.10 23.97 -20.29
CA VAL A 355 21.79 23.66 -20.86
C VAL A 355 21.05 24.95 -21.19
N SER A 356 20.76 25.18 -22.48
CA SER A 356 19.99 26.32 -22.98
C SER A 356 18.49 26.12 -22.74
N ASN A 357 17.80 27.14 -22.22
CA ASN A 357 16.37 27.08 -21.88
C ASN A 357 15.47 27.57 -23.04
N PRO A 358 14.45 26.80 -23.48
CA PRO A 358 13.36 27.30 -24.32
C PRO A 358 12.19 27.84 -23.48
N SER A 359 11.58 28.92 -23.98
CA SER A 359 10.45 29.67 -23.36
C SER A 359 9.10 28.94 -23.49
N PRO A 360 8.16 29.08 -22.53
CA PRO A 360 6.80 28.55 -22.65
C PRO A 360 5.81 29.54 -23.29
N GLU A 361 4.97 29.05 -24.21
CA GLU A 361 3.74 29.70 -24.67
C GLU A 361 2.52 29.16 -23.91
N ILE A 362 1.49 30.00 -23.71
CA ILE A 362 0.30 29.72 -22.90
C ILE A 362 -0.93 29.73 -23.80
N ASP A 363 -1.76 28.69 -23.70
CA ASP A 363 -3.05 28.61 -24.38
C ASP A 363 -4.18 28.29 -23.38
N THR A 364 -5.32 28.97 -23.55
CA THR A 364 -6.51 28.92 -22.67
C THR A 364 -7.65 28.13 -23.30
N PHE A 365 -8.23 27.13 -22.61
CA PHE A 365 -9.58 26.62 -22.94
C PHE A 365 -10.30 25.94 -21.77
N SER A 366 -11.63 25.86 -21.89
CA SER A 366 -12.63 25.47 -20.88
C SER A 366 -13.16 24.04 -21.02
N SER A 367 -13.65 23.45 -19.92
CA SER A 367 -14.92 22.70 -19.85
C SER A 367 -15.13 22.10 -18.44
N ASN A 368 -16.37 21.70 -18.18
CA ASN A 368 -17.02 21.49 -16.89
C ASN A 368 -16.73 20.14 -16.21
N GLU A 369 -16.95 20.15 -14.88
CA GLU A 369 -16.70 19.13 -13.84
C GLU A 369 -15.24 19.00 -13.39
N PHE A 370 -14.82 19.90 -12.48
CA PHE A 370 -13.45 19.94 -12.00
C PHE A 370 -13.13 18.78 -11.04
N SER A 371 -12.32 17.84 -11.52
CA SER A 371 -11.50 16.98 -10.67
C SER A 371 -10.47 17.81 -9.86
N PHE A 372 -9.97 17.29 -8.74
CA PHE A 372 -8.88 17.95 -7.98
C PHE A 372 -7.69 18.31 -8.88
N PHE A 373 -7.35 17.42 -9.82
CA PHE A 373 -6.31 17.65 -10.83
C PHE A 373 -6.58 18.89 -11.66
N GLU A 374 -7.83 19.12 -12.09
CA GLU A 374 -8.18 20.31 -12.87
C GLU A 374 -8.25 21.58 -12.03
N LEU A 375 -8.70 21.49 -10.77
CA LEU A 375 -8.66 22.64 -9.85
C LEU A 375 -7.22 23.08 -9.61
N LYS A 376 -6.34 22.15 -9.20
CA LYS A 376 -4.91 22.45 -9.01
C LYS A 376 -4.29 22.97 -10.30
N ARG A 377 -4.60 22.37 -11.46
CA ARG A 377 -4.16 22.90 -12.76
C ARG A 377 -4.59 24.35 -12.97
N LEU A 378 -5.84 24.69 -12.70
CA LEU A 378 -6.36 26.06 -12.86
C LEU A 378 -5.74 27.03 -11.85
N GLU A 379 -5.52 26.62 -10.60
CA GLU A 379 -4.80 27.41 -9.60
C GLU A 379 -3.38 27.72 -10.06
N THR A 380 -2.65 26.70 -10.52
CA THR A 380 -1.30 26.83 -11.08
C THR A 380 -1.28 27.75 -12.32
N GLN A 381 -2.29 27.67 -13.19
CA GLN A 381 -2.41 28.54 -14.37
C GLN A 381 -2.74 29.99 -13.99
N ARG A 382 -3.57 30.22 -12.97
CA ARG A 382 -3.90 31.58 -12.48
C ARG A 382 -2.72 32.26 -11.79
N GLY A 383 -1.81 31.48 -11.19
CA GLY A 383 -0.55 31.97 -10.64
C GLY A 383 0.45 32.49 -11.69
N LEU A 384 0.23 32.26 -12.99
CA LEU A 384 1.13 32.71 -14.08
C LEU A 384 1.13 34.23 -14.31
N VAL A 385 0.25 35.00 -13.65
CA VAL A 385 0.11 36.44 -13.90
C VAL A 385 1.21 37.27 -13.22
N ILE A 386 1.96 36.71 -12.26
CA ILE A 386 3.08 37.43 -11.62
C ILE A 386 4.20 36.43 -11.29
N THR A 387 5.21 36.34 -12.15
CA THR A 387 6.52 35.79 -11.73
C THR A 387 7.59 36.81 -12.02
N ASP A 388 8.19 37.32 -10.94
CA ASP A 388 9.47 38.01 -10.96
C ASP A 388 10.51 37.20 -11.75
N PRO A 389 11.46 37.86 -12.44
CA PRO A 389 12.48 37.19 -13.21
C PRO A 389 13.24 36.18 -12.34
N ILE A 390 13.27 34.94 -12.83
CA ILE A 390 13.98 33.79 -12.25
C ILE A 390 15.40 34.24 -11.84
N SER A 391 15.69 34.29 -10.55
CA SER A 391 17.06 34.46 -10.06
C SER A 391 17.87 33.25 -10.51
N SER A 392 18.78 33.50 -11.45
CA SER A 392 19.59 32.57 -12.24
C SER A 392 20.68 31.80 -11.47
N GLN A 393 20.40 31.30 -10.26
CA GLN A 393 21.43 30.75 -9.36
C GLN A 393 21.17 29.33 -8.81
N THR A 394 20.26 28.54 -9.39
CA THR A 394 20.14 27.13 -8.99
C THR A 394 20.97 26.23 -9.90
N ASN A 395 22.20 25.90 -9.45
CA ASN A 395 23.14 25.00 -10.15
C ASN A 395 22.71 23.51 -10.16
N ASN A 396 21.47 23.20 -9.75
CA ASN A 396 21.00 21.83 -9.57
C ASN A 396 19.93 21.48 -10.60
N ILE A 397 20.18 20.43 -11.39
CA ILE A 397 19.28 19.95 -12.44
C ILE A 397 17.88 19.55 -11.94
N LEU A 398 17.73 19.10 -10.68
CA LEU A 398 16.43 18.79 -10.09
C LEU A 398 15.59 20.05 -9.89
N HIS A 399 16.21 21.15 -9.45
CA HIS A 399 15.52 22.42 -9.32
C HIS A 399 15.08 22.94 -10.69
N LEU A 400 15.94 22.89 -11.70
CA LEU A 400 15.56 23.25 -13.06
C LEU A 400 14.41 22.39 -13.59
N TYR A 401 14.48 21.07 -13.39
CA TYR A 401 13.40 20.17 -13.78
C TYR A 401 12.07 20.55 -13.11
N TYR A 402 12.07 20.80 -11.79
CA TYR A 402 10.85 21.23 -11.10
C TYR A 402 10.32 22.54 -11.67
N GLU A 403 11.17 23.55 -11.86
CA GLU A 403 10.76 24.84 -12.41
C GLU A 403 10.15 24.72 -13.82
N ASP A 404 10.69 23.82 -14.65
CA ASP A 404 10.21 23.57 -16.01
C ASP A 404 8.85 22.85 -16.06
N PHE A 405 8.50 22.05 -15.03
CA PHE A 405 7.30 21.19 -15.00
C PHE A 405 6.30 21.47 -13.87
N LYS A 406 6.60 22.36 -12.94
CA LYS A 406 5.65 22.79 -11.89
C LYS A 406 4.40 23.45 -12.46
N HIS A 407 4.48 23.93 -13.70
CA HIS A 407 3.34 24.36 -14.49
C HIS A 407 3.03 23.29 -15.53
N TYR A 408 1.88 22.62 -15.39
CA TYR A 408 1.44 21.59 -16.31
C TYR A 408 1.38 22.12 -17.75
N LYS A 409 2.06 21.44 -18.67
CA LYS A 409 1.91 21.64 -20.13
C LYS A 409 1.14 20.47 -20.70
N LYS A 410 0.02 20.75 -21.37
CA LYS A 410 -0.93 19.73 -21.85
C LYS A 410 -0.30 18.80 -22.90
N ASP A 411 0.76 19.24 -23.56
CA ASP A 411 1.47 18.50 -24.61
C ASP A 411 2.62 17.63 -24.07
N ASN A 412 2.65 17.39 -22.76
CA ASN A 412 3.67 16.54 -22.17
C ASN A 412 3.45 15.07 -22.59
N LEU A 413 4.50 14.48 -23.15
CA LEU A 413 4.57 13.05 -23.44
C LEU A 413 4.31 12.23 -22.16
N PRO A 414 3.76 11.01 -22.28
CA PRO A 414 3.71 10.06 -21.17
C PRO A 414 5.08 9.96 -20.48
N ALA A 415 5.10 9.89 -19.15
CA ALA A 415 6.33 10.01 -18.36
C ALA A 415 7.47 9.09 -18.85
N ILE A 416 7.18 7.81 -19.12
CA ILE A 416 8.18 6.86 -19.62
C ILE A 416 8.75 7.28 -20.97
N GLU A 417 7.89 7.78 -21.88
CA GLU A 417 8.30 8.26 -23.20
C GLU A 417 9.13 9.53 -23.11
N PHE A 418 8.73 10.48 -22.25
CA PHE A 418 9.51 11.66 -21.93
C PHE A 418 10.93 11.29 -21.45
N TRP A 419 11.06 10.39 -20.47
CA TRP A 419 12.37 9.98 -19.96
C TRP A 419 13.20 9.19 -20.97
N ASN A 420 12.54 8.50 -21.90
CA ASN A 420 13.25 7.78 -22.96
C ASN A 420 13.83 8.71 -24.04
N THR A 421 13.20 9.86 -24.26
CA THR A 421 13.53 10.79 -25.35
C THR A 421 14.26 12.05 -24.89
N THR A 422 14.16 12.43 -23.62
CA THR A 422 14.75 13.66 -23.09
C THR A 422 16.28 13.63 -23.10
N VAL A 423 16.87 14.66 -23.71
CA VAL A 423 18.32 14.92 -23.67
C VAL A 423 18.66 15.88 -22.52
N LYS A 424 17.76 16.83 -22.23
CA LYS A 424 17.96 17.90 -21.24
C LYS A 424 18.19 17.37 -19.82
N TYR A 425 17.47 16.31 -19.44
CA TYR A 425 17.53 15.74 -18.08
C TYR A 425 18.07 14.31 -18.07
N ILE A 426 18.95 13.96 -19.01
CA ILE A 426 19.45 12.58 -19.14
C ILE A 426 20.08 12.05 -17.85
N ALA A 427 20.71 12.93 -17.05
CA ALA A 427 21.31 12.59 -15.76
C ALA A 427 20.28 12.13 -14.70
N LEU A 428 19.01 12.54 -14.84
CA LEU A 428 17.91 12.14 -13.96
C LEU A 428 17.14 10.90 -14.47
N LYS A 429 17.42 10.44 -15.69
CA LYS A 429 16.63 9.37 -16.34
C LYS A 429 16.53 8.09 -15.52
N ILE A 430 17.66 7.63 -14.96
CA ILE A 430 17.71 6.35 -14.23
C ILE A 430 16.84 6.43 -12.97
N ILE A 431 17.02 7.47 -12.16
CA ILE A 431 16.23 7.66 -10.93
C ILE A 431 14.75 7.88 -11.25
N ALA A 432 14.45 8.66 -12.28
CA ALA A 432 13.07 8.90 -12.70
C ALA A 432 12.35 7.62 -13.12
N LEU A 433 12.97 6.82 -14.01
CA LEU A 433 12.40 5.55 -14.45
C LEU A 433 12.28 4.54 -13.31
N GLN A 434 13.18 4.57 -12.33
CA GLN A 434 13.08 3.74 -11.12
C GLN A 434 11.81 4.08 -10.32
N TYR A 435 11.54 5.36 -10.06
CA TYR A 435 10.38 5.77 -9.26
C TYR A 435 9.06 5.78 -10.02
N ILE A 436 9.05 6.04 -11.33
CA ILE A 436 7.83 5.97 -12.15
C ILE A 436 7.33 4.54 -12.25
N ASN A 437 8.24 3.57 -12.37
CA ASN A 437 7.90 2.16 -12.48
C ASN A 437 7.74 1.47 -11.11
N PHE A 438 7.92 2.17 -10.00
CA PHE A 438 7.78 1.62 -8.66
C PHE A 438 6.34 1.18 -8.40
N PRO A 439 5.99 -0.11 -8.30
CA PRO A 439 4.60 -0.55 -8.21
C PRO A 439 3.94 -0.12 -6.89
N VAL A 440 2.94 0.77 -6.91
CA VAL A 440 2.19 1.13 -5.69
C VAL A 440 1.16 0.08 -5.26
N SER A 441 0.99 -0.99 -6.06
CA SER A 441 -0.03 -2.02 -5.86
C SER A 441 0.50 -3.39 -6.28
N SER A 442 0.21 -4.40 -5.47
CA SER A 442 0.48 -5.81 -5.77
C SER A 442 -0.64 -6.51 -6.53
N VAL A 443 -1.75 -5.81 -6.79
CA VAL A 443 -2.94 -6.38 -7.44
C VAL A 443 -2.65 -6.86 -8.86
N ALA A 444 -1.71 -6.24 -9.57
CA ALA A 444 -1.25 -6.69 -10.88
C ALA A 444 -0.81 -8.16 -10.86
N ILE A 445 -0.01 -8.53 -9.86
CA ILE A 445 0.50 -9.88 -9.65
C ILE A 445 -0.61 -10.80 -9.12
N GLU A 446 -1.48 -10.32 -8.22
CA GLU A 446 -2.64 -11.08 -7.74
C GLU A 446 -3.60 -11.49 -8.88
N ARG A 447 -3.75 -10.64 -9.91
CA ARG A 447 -4.52 -10.97 -11.11
C ARG A 447 -3.86 -12.10 -11.91
N ALA A 448 -2.53 -12.09 -12.05
CA ALA A 448 -1.82 -13.19 -12.68
C ALA A 448 -2.00 -14.50 -11.90
N PHE A 449 -1.91 -14.45 -10.56
CA PHE A 449 -2.20 -15.62 -9.71
C PHE A 449 -3.66 -16.09 -9.80
N SER A 450 -4.60 -15.16 -9.92
CA SER A 450 -6.02 -15.48 -10.11
C SER A 450 -6.25 -16.23 -11.42
N SER A 451 -5.58 -15.84 -12.51
CA SER A 451 -5.61 -16.55 -13.79
C SER A 451 -4.97 -17.95 -13.68
N ALA A 452 -3.92 -18.09 -12.87
CA ALA A 452 -3.27 -19.38 -12.63
C ALA A 452 -4.05 -20.32 -11.68
N LYS A 453 -5.15 -19.86 -11.06
CA LYS A 453 -5.95 -20.63 -10.10
C LYS A 453 -6.42 -21.98 -10.63
N PHE A 454 -6.69 -22.07 -11.94
CA PHE A 454 -7.08 -23.32 -12.58
C PHE A 454 -5.99 -24.39 -12.47
N CYS A 455 -4.73 -24.00 -12.54
CA CYS A 455 -3.54 -24.86 -12.44
C CYS A 455 -3.12 -25.15 -10.99
N THR A 456 -3.64 -24.41 -10.00
CA THR A 456 -3.27 -24.58 -8.59
C THR A 456 -4.33 -25.27 -7.74
N SER A 457 -5.62 -25.02 -8.01
CA SER A 457 -6.74 -25.51 -7.19
C SER A 457 -7.47 -26.74 -7.73
N ASN A 458 -7.40 -27.02 -9.04
CA ASN A 458 -8.10 -28.15 -9.64
C ASN A 458 -7.20 -29.38 -9.62
N VAL A 459 -7.60 -30.43 -8.90
CA VAL A 459 -6.84 -31.68 -8.74
C VAL A 459 -6.41 -32.26 -10.08
N ARG A 460 -7.27 -32.19 -11.12
CA ARG A 460 -6.96 -32.74 -12.45
C ARG A 460 -5.91 -31.93 -13.22
N ASN A 461 -5.85 -30.63 -12.97
CA ASN A 461 -4.95 -29.70 -13.68
C ASN A 461 -3.83 -29.19 -12.78
N ARG A 462 -3.66 -29.78 -11.60
CA ARG A 462 -2.71 -29.33 -10.60
C ARG A 462 -1.32 -29.52 -11.15
N THR A 463 -0.63 -28.40 -11.35
CA THR A 463 0.73 -28.40 -11.87
C THR A 463 1.71 -28.42 -10.69
N LYS A 464 2.87 -29.07 -10.85
CA LYS A 464 3.96 -29.00 -9.86
C LYS A 464 4.47 -27.55 -9.77
N GLU A 465 4.95 -27.15 -8.59
CA GLU A 465 5.34 -25.77 -8.26
C GLU A 465 6.34 -25.16 -9.25
N LYS A 466 7.42 -25.88 -9.59
CA LYS A 466 8.41 -25.42 -10.57
C LYS A 466 7.79 -25.07 -11.93
N LEU A 467 7.00 -26.00 -12.48
CA LEU A 467 6.34 -25.81 -13.78
C LEU A 467 5.25 -24.73 -13.73
N LEU A 468 4.63 -24.51 -12.57
CA LEU A 468 3.71 -23.39 -12.36
C LEU A 468 4.45 -22.05 -12.44
N ASN A 469 5.61 -21.94 -11.77
CA ASN A 469 6.46 -20.74 -11.81
C ASN A 469 6.95 -20.46 -13.23
N ASP A 470 7.44 -21.46 -13.95
CA ASP A 470 7.89 -21.32 -15.35
C ASP A 470 6.74 -20.84 -16.25
N LYS A 471 5.54 -21.43 -16.11
CA LYS A 471 4.36 -21.02 -16.89
C LYS A 471 3.90 -19.60 -16.56
N LEU A 472 3.94 -19.21 -15.28
CA LEU A 472 3.61 -17.85 -14.85
C LEU A 472 4.59 -16.84 -15.43
N LEU A 473 5.89 -17.14 -15.39
CA LEU A 473 6.94 -16.29 -15.96
C LEU A 473 6.74 -16.11 -17.47
N VAL A 474 6.50 -17.20 -18.21
CA VAL A 474 6.21 -17.15 -19.66
C VAL A 474 4.94 -16.35 -19.94
N TYR A 475 3.89 -16.53 -19.15
CA TYR A 475 2.64 -15.79 -19.30
C TYR A 475 2.84 -14.28 -19.10
N LEU A 476 3.55 -13.90 -18.03
CA LEU A 476 3.87 -12.50 -17.73
C LEU A 476 4.75 -11.90 -18.82
N ASN A 477 5.81 -12.60 -19.25
CA ASN A 477 6.65 -12.16 -20.35
C ASN A 477 5.84 -11.97 -21.63
N LYS A 478 4.94 -12.91 -21.95
CA LYS A 478 4.06 -12.76 -23.11
C LYS A 478 3.18 -11.52 -23.02
N LYS A 479 2.58 -11.25 -21.85
CA LYS A 479 1.70 -10.08 -21.64
C LYS A 479 2.46 -8.75 -21.75
N HIS A 480 3.74 -8.72 -21.37
CA HIS A 480 4.52 -7.48 -21.29
C HIS A 480 5.39 -7.20 -22.53
N PHE A 481 5.78 -8.22 -23.29
CA PHE A 481 6.68 -8.09 -24.45
C PHE A 481 6.03 -8.41 -25.80
N TYR A 482 4.81 -8.97 -25.84
CA TYR A 482 4.06 -9.30 -27.06
C TYR A 482 2.62 -8.80 -26.95
#